data_AF-A0ABD2Q7I0-F1
#
_entry.id   AF-A0ABD2Q7I0-F1
#
_cell.length_a   1.000
_cell.length_b   1.000
_cell.length_c   1.000
_cell.angle_alpha   90.00
_cell.angle_beta   90.00
_cell.angle_gamma   90.00
#
_symmetry.space_group_name_H-M   'P 1'
#
loop_
_entity.id
_entity.type
_entity.pdbx_description
1 polymer ?
#
loop_
_entity_poly.entity_id
_entity_poly.type
_entity_poly.pdbx_seq_one_letter_code
_entity_poly.pdbx_strand_id
1 'polypeptide(L)'
;MIRMLKDLAASNETDEHIKRFEDLVSKLSGHVTPSSQAVNNGDCEAVEDTTVTHDLNWKTQLKDNLEQLKVMKSESKQFLELVSRLVDATEETLPSEACELLSDVKERFIELLSSFESLEKGYLKLDSTPDVPEELALKQLTRLTEYLLGLNKTLSSSKECFFSVARLVKTTISDGLASGSIVDKSEEPSSVKPIKKEAQPTLYPPVNETIKETLNKADVLKKEIDELKQSKNRLLEMLAAKSAENSD
;
A
#
# COMPACT_ATOMS: atom_id res chain seq x y z
N MET A 1 8.86 -9.65 23.53
CA MET A 1 8.78 -8.69 22.41
C MET A 1 10.04 -7.84 22.26
N ILE A 2 10.51 -7.12 23.28
CA ILE A 2 11.82 -6.41 23.22
C ILE A 2 13.02 -7.37 23.04
N ARG A 3 12.89 -8.65 23.44
CA ARG A 3 13.90 -9.68 23.17
C ARG A 3 14.04 -10.05 21.68
N MET A 4 12.97 -9.95 20.89
CA MET A 4 13.05 -10.16 19.42
C MET A 4 13.74 -9.00 18.70
N LEU A 5 13.81 -7.82 19.33
CA LEU A 5 14.57 -6.66 18.84
C LEU A 5 15.99 -6.58 19.44
N LYS A 6 16.24 -7.23 20.59
CA LYS A 6 17.59 -7.36 21.17
C LYS A 6 18.42 -8.48 20.57
N ASP A 7 17.81 -9.52 20.03
CA ASP A 7 18.51 -10.54 19.23
C ASP A 7 18.85 -10.05 17.81
N LEU A 8 18.42 -8.83 17.43
CA LEU A 8 18.80 -8.14 16.19
C LEU A 8 20.09 -7.31 16.31
N ALA A 9 20.71 -7.25 17.49
CA ALA A 9 21.74 -6.26 17.81
C ALA A 9 23.03 -6.86 18.41
N ALA A 10 23.37 -8.10 18.07
CA ALA A 10 24.65 -8.67 18.49
C ALA A 10 25.35 -9.47 17.37
N SER A 11 26.29 -8.79 16.71
CA SER A 11 27.45 -9.33 15.97
C SER A 11 27.29 -9.50 14.45
N ASN A 12 28.02 -8.69 13.67
CA ASN A 12 28.32 -8.85 12.23
C ASN A 12 27.12 -9.08 11.25
N GLU A 13 25.89 -8.78 11.65
CA GLU A 13 24.66 -9.25 10.99
C GLU A 13 24.14 -8.39 9.82
N THR A 14 24.73 -7.22 9.55
CA THR A 14 24.23 -6.31 8.50
C THR A 14 24.38 -6.91 7.09
N ASP A 15 25.49 -7.59 6.82
CA ASP A 15 25.73 -8.27 5.53
C ASP A 15 24.91 -9.56 5.41
N GLU A 16 24.68 -10.28 6.51
CA GLU A 16 23.78 -11.45 6.50
C GLU A 16 22.32 -11.04 6.33
N HIS A 17 21.91 -9.89 6.84
CA HIS A 17 20.55 -9.38 6.68
C HIS A 17 20.30 -8.83 5.27
N ILE A 18 21.27 -8.11 4.70
CA ILE A 18 21.23 -7.72 3.29
C ILE A 18 21.21 -8.96 2.41
N LYS A 19 22.06 -9.95 2.71
CA LYS A 19 22.09 -11.22 1.98
C LYS A 19 20.78 -12.01 2.12
N ARG A 20 20.16 -12.09 3.31
CA ARG A 20 18.86 -12.76 3.51
C ARG A 20 17.72 -12.03 2.80
N PHE A 21 17.76 -10.69 2.77
CA PHE A 21 16.81 -9.87 2.01
C PHE A 21 17.00 -10.09 0.49
N GLU A 22 18.24 -10.07 0.00
CA GLU A 22 18.59 -10.37 -1.39
C GLU A 22 18.25 -11.82 -1.78
N ASP A 23 18.40 -12.77 -0.87
CA ASP A 23 18.03 -14.18 -1.07
C ASP A 23 16.50 -14.35 -1.09
N LEU A 24 15.76 -13.57 -0.29
CA LEU A 24 14.29 -13.49 -0.34
C LEU A 24 13.81 -12.90 -1.68
N VAL A 25 14.45 -11.81 -2.12
CA VAL A 25 14.17 -11.13 -3.39
C VAL A 25 14.55 -12.00 -4.60
N SER A 26 15.65 -12.77 -4.52
CA SER A 26 16.10 -13.69 -5.56
C SER A 26 15.21 -14.93 -5.67
N LYS A 27 14.70 -15.46 -4.54
CA LYS A 27 13.69 -16.52 -4.53
C LYS A 27 12.36 -16.05 -5.13
N LEU A 28 12.02 -14.76 -4.96
CA LEU A 28 10.86 -14.13 -5.60
C LEU A 28 11.07 -13.93 -7.12
N SER A 29 12.29 -13.61 -7.56
CA SER A 29 12.62 -13.49 -8.99
C SER A 29 12.74 -14.86 -9.70
N GLY A 30 13.09 -15.93 -8.98
CA GLY A 30 13.26 -17.27 -9.52
C GLY A 30 11.96 -18.03 -9.84
N HIS A 31 10.81 -17.52 -9.38
CA HIS A 31 9.48 -18.04 -9.74
C HIS A 31 8.92 -17.42 -11.03
N VAL A 32 9.68 -16.57 -11.73
CA VAL A 32 9.43 -16.23 -13.13
C VAL A 32 9.85 -17.43 -13.98
N THR A 33 8.95 -18.40 -14.14
CA THR A 33 9.08 -19.36 -15.24
C THR A 33 9.04 -18.60 -16.56
N PRO A 34 10.02 -18.76 -17.46
CA PRO A 34 9.86 -18.35 -18.83
C PRO A 34 8.83 -19.27 -19.48
N SER A 35 7.58 -18.81 -19.60
CA SER A 35 6.62 -19.48 -20.47
C SER A 35 7.05 -19.22 -21.91
N SER A 36 7.35 -20.32 -22.59
CA SER A 36 8.06 -20.44 -23.86
C SER A 36 7.58 -19.51 -24.97
N GLN A 37 8.57 -19.01 -25.72
CA GLN A 37 8.43 -18.65 -27.12
C GLN A 37 7.77 -19.80 -27.91
N ALA A 38 6.74 -19.48 -28.69
CA ALA A 38 6.47 -20.13 -29.97
C ALA A 38 5.82 -19.10 -30.91
N VAL A 39 6.63 -18.50 -31.79
CA VAL A 39 6.62 -18.70 -33.26
C VAL A 39 5.28 -18.36 -33.93
N ASN A 40 5.28 -17.28 -34.72
CA ASN A 40 4.47 -17.12 -35.93
C ASN A 40 5.27 -16.20 -36.87
N ASN A 41 6.12 -16.76 -37.74
CA ASN A 41 5.85 -17.29 -39.08
C ASN A 41 5.34 -16.25 -40.08
N GLY A 42 6.14 -16.10 -41.14
CA GLY A 42 5.80 -15.37 -42.34
C GLY A 42 4.78 -16.09 -43.23
N ASP A 43 4.49 -15.36 -44.29
CA ASP A 43 3.39 -15.40 -45.23
C ASP A 43 2.99 -16.72 -45.93
N CYS A 44 1.72 -16.69 -46.34
CA CYS A 44 1.09 -17.20 -47.57
C CYS A 44 0.56 -18.65 -47.71
N GLU A 45 -0.78 -18.66 -47.86
CA GLU A 45 -1.62 -19.37 -48.84
C GLU A 45 -2.30 -20.72 -48.54
N ALA A 46 -3.58 -20.72 -48.96
CA ALA A 46 -4.47 -21.79 -49.42
C ALA A 46 -5.21 -22.68 -48.39
N VAL A 47 -6.49 -22.32 -48.21
CA VAL A 47 -7.70 -23.17 -48.29
C VAL A 47 -7.56 -24.63 -47.84
N GLU A 48 -8.12 -24.97 -46.68
CA GLU A 48 -8.98 -26.16 -46.56
C GLU A 48 -9.91 -26.03 -45.34
N ASP A 49 -11.19 -26.26 -45.62
CA ASP A 49 -12.33 -26.28 -44.71
C ASP A 49 -12.13 -27.33 -43.62
N THR A 50 -11.54 -26.91 -42.50
CA THR A 50 -11.54 -27.68 -41.27
C THR A 50 -12.38 -26.88 -40.28
N THR A 51 -13.61 -27.34 -40.09
CA THR A 51 -14.44 -27.01 -38.93
C THR A 51 -13.71 -27.49 -37.68
N VAL A 52 -12.71 -26.71 -37.25
CA VAL A 52 -12.10 -26.84 -35.93
C VAL A 52 -13.21 -26.48 -34.97
N THR A 53 -13.80 -27.50 -34.36
CA THR A 53 -14.63 -27.39 -33.16
C THR A 53 -13.83 -26.60 -32.14
N HIS A 54 -14.10 -25.29 -32.09
CA HIS A 54 -13.53 -24.37 -31.14
C HIS A 54 -14.26 -24.57 -29.81
N ASP A 55 -14.16 -25.77 -29.25
CA ASP A 55 -14.44 -26.07 -27.85
C ASP A 55 -13.28 -25.46 -27.02
N LEU A 56 -13.13 -24.13 -27.14
CA LEU A 56 -12.29 -23.30 -26.28
C LEU A 56 -12.99 -23.29 -24.94
N ASN A 57 -12.64 -24.27 -24.12
CA ASN A 57 -13.24 -24.53 -22.82
C ASN A 57 -13.08 -23.30 -21.89
N TRP A 58 -14.02 -22.37 -21.99
CA TRP A 58 -14.07 -21.14 -21.20
C TRP A 58 -14.09 -21.43 -19.70
N LYS A 59 -14.52 -22.64 -19.29
CA LYS A 59 -14.44 -23.09 -17.90
C LYS A 59 -13.01 -23.36 -17.44
N THR A 60 -12.13 -23.85 -18.32
CA THR A 60 -10.69 -23.95 -18.01
C THR A 60 -10.11 -22.57 -17.79
N GLN A 61 -10.36 -21.62 -18.70
CA GLN A 61 -9.88 -20.25 -18.54
C GLN A 61 -10.45 -19.57 -17.28
N LEU A 62 -11.72 -19.80 -16.97
CA LEU A 62 -12.34 -19.34 -15.72
C LEU A 62 -11.62 -19.89 -14.49
N LYS A 63 -11.28 -21.19 -14.50
CA LYS A 63 -10.56 -21.84 -13.40
C LYS A 63 -9.14 -21.28 -13.25
N ASP A 64 -8.44 -21.07 -14.36
CA ASP A 64 -7.09 -20.48 -14.36
C ASP A 64 -7.10 -19.05 -13.82
N ASN A 65 -8.07 -18.25 -14.26
CA ASN A 65 -8.28 -16.89 -13.75
C ASN A 65 -8.60 -16.86 -12.25
N LEU A 66 -9.41 -17.79 -11.76
CA LEU A 66 -9.71 -17.94 -10.34
C LEU A 66 -8.46 -18.30 -9.53
N GLU A 67 -7.60 -19.16 -10.06
CA GLU A 67 -6.36 -19.53 -9.38
C GLU A 67 -5.37 -18.35 -9.34
N GLN A 68 -5.21 -17.64 -10.46
CA GLN A 68 -4.42 -16.40 -10.49
C GLN A 68 -4.96 -15.35 -9.49
N LEU A 69 -6.28 -15.18 -9.43
CA LEU A 69 -6.93 -14.27 -8.48
C LEU A 69 -6.60 -14.63 -7.02
N LYS A 70 -6.64 -15.93 -6.66
CA LYS A 70 -6.26 -16.38 -5.31
C LYS A 70 -4.81 -16.04 -4.98
N VAL A 71 -3.89 -16.26 -5.91
CA VAL A 71 -2.47 -15.92 -5.73
C VAL A 71 -2.31 -14.42 -5.47
N MET A 72 -2.91 -13.58 -6.32
CA MET A 72 -2.84 -12.12 -6.18
C MET A 72 -3.49 -11.60 -4.89
N LYS A 73 -4.60 -12.20 -4.48
CA LYS A 73 -5.28 -11.89 -3.20
C LYS A 73 -4.41 -12.27 -2.01
N SER A 74 -3.75 -13.42 -2.05
CA SER A 74 -2.80 -13.85 -1.02
C SER A 74 -1.60 -12.91 -0.93
N GLU A 75 -1.00 -12.56 -2.07
CA GLU A 75 0.12 -11.61 -2.14
C GLU A 75 -0.28 -10.26 -1.56
N SER A 76 -1.45 -9.72 -1.93
CA SER A 76 -1.93 -8.43 -1.44
C SER A 76 -2.19 -8.41 0.07
N LYS A 77 -2.65 -9.53 0.65
CA LYS A 77 -2.79 -9.67 2.11
C LYS A 77 -1.43 -9.61 2.82
N GLN A 78 -0.42 -10.25 2.26
CA GLN A 78 0.94 -10.23 2.82
C GLN A 78 1.51 -8.80 2.80
N PHE A 79 1.38 -8.09 1.68
CA PHE A 79 1.79 -6.69 1.61
C PHE A 79 1.00 -5.78 2.55
N LEU A 80 -0.31 -6.00 2.70
CA LEU A 80 -1.13 -5.26 3.65
C LEU A 80 -0.67 -5.46 5.10
N GLU A 81 -0.30 -6.69 5.47
CA GLU A 81 0.27 -6.98 6.79
C GLU A 81 1.61 -6.26 6.99
N LEU A 82 2.50 -6.32 6.00
CA LEU A 82 3.81 -5.67 6.05
C LEU A 82 3.70 -4.15 6.19
N VAL A 83 2.86 -3.50 5.40
CA VAL A 83 2.66 -2.05 5.48
C VAL A 83 1.99 -1.67 6.80
N SER A 84 1.04 -2.46 7.31
CA SER A 84 0.41 -2.19 8.61
C SER A 84 1.45 -2.24 9.73
N ARG A 85 2.30 -3.27 9.75
CA ARG A 85 3.39 -3.37 10.72
C ARG A 85 4.38 -2.22 10.61
N LEU A 86 4.63 -1.72 9.40
CA LEU A 86 5.53 -0.60 9.18
C LEU A 86 4.91 0.72 9.67
N VAL A 87 3.62 0.95 9.43
CA VAL A 87 2.86 2.07 10.00
C VAL A 87 2.96 2.03 11.52
N ASP A 88 2.59 0.91 12.15
CA ASP A 88 2.59 0.77 13.62
C ASP A 88 4.00 0.98 14.21
N ALA A 89 5.04 0.47 13.55
CA ALA A 89 6.42 0.60 14.02
C ALA A 89 6.98 2.03 13.90
N THR A 90 6.35 2.88 13.09
CA THR A 90 6.89 4.19 12.74
C THR A 90 6.02 5.36 13.16
N GLU A 91 4.80 5.11 13.62
CA GLU A 91 3.81 6.10 14.05
C GLU A 91 4.36 7.13 15.05
N GLU A 92 5.16 6.68 16.03
CA GLU A 92 5.73 7.58 17.06
C GLU A 92 7.10 8.19 16.68
N THR A 93 7.68 7.76 15.56
CA THR A 93 9.10 7.99 15.24
C THR A 93 9.32 8.80 13.97
N LEU A 94 8.40 8.73 13.01
CA LEU A 94 8.52 9.41 11.72
C LEU A 94 7.86 10.79 11.71
N PRO A 95 8.30 11.68 10.80
CA PRO A 95 7.52 12.85 10.40
C PRO A 95 6.16 12.45 9.84
N SER A 96 5.13 13.28 10.06
CA SER A 96 3.74 13.07 9.59
C SER A 96 3.66 12.63 8.13
N GLU A 97 4.45 13.26 7.26
CA GLU A 97 4.45 13.01 5.81
C GLU A 97 4.83 11.57 5.43
N ALA A 98 5.79 10.95 6.12
CA ALA A 98 6.21 9.59 5.82
C ALA A 98 5.18 8.55 6.34
N CYS A 99 4.51 8.85 7.46
CA CYS A 99 3.38 8.07 7.96
C CYS A 99 2.15 8.16 7.05
N GLU A 100 1.89 9.34 6.47
CA GLU A 100 0.82 9.55 5.49
C GLU A 100 1.06 8.72 4.23
N LEU A 101 2.28 8.73 3.67
CA LEU A 101 2.63 7.90 2.52
C LEU A 101 2.45 6.40 2.79
N LEU A 102 2.81 5.93 3.98
CA LEU A 102 2.58 4.53 4.37
C LEU A 102 1.09 4.21 4.52
N SER A 103 0.32 5.14 5.06
CA SER A 103 -1.14 5.01 5.19
C SER A 103 -1.83 4.96 3.83
N ASP A 104 -1.39 5.79 2.87
CA ASP A 104 -1.88 5.75 1.48
C ASP A 104 -1.57 4.41 0.81
N VAL A 105 -0.37 3.87 1.01
CA VAL A 105 0.01 2.55 0.48
C VAL A 105 -0.85 1.45 1.11
N LYS A 106 -1.12 1.54 2.42
CA LYS A 106 -2.02 0.61 3.13
C LYS A 106 -3.42 0.65 2.53
N GLU A 107 -3.97 1.83 2.30
CA GLU A 107 -5.31 2.00 1.72
C GLU A 107 -5.40 1.40 0.31
N ARG A 108 -4.38 1.59 -0.54
CA ARG A 108 -4.32 0.97 -1.87
C ARG A 108 -4.42 -0.56 -1.82
N PHE A 109 -3.78 -1.21 -0.84
CA PHE A 109 -3.91 -2.66 -0.67
C PHE A 109 -5.30 -3.08 -0.18
N ILE A 110 -5.96 -2.27 0.65
CA ILE A 110 -7.35 -2.50 1.08
C ILE A 110 -8.32 -2.40 -0.12
N GLU A 111 -8.15 -1.38 -0.95
CA GLU A 111 -8.94 -1.20 -2.18
C GLU A 111 -8.72 -2.34 -3.18
N LEU A 112 -7.46 -2.79 -3.34
CA LEU A 112 -7.13 -3.94 -4.17
C LEU A 112 -7.82 -5.21 -3.69
N LEU A 113 -7.79 -5.50 -2.38
CA LEU A 113 -8.48 -6.66 -1.81
C LEU A 113 -9.99 -6.60 -2.04
N SER A 114 -10.59 -5.42 -1.90
CA SER A 114 -12.01 -5.20 -2.20
C SER A 114 -12.33 -5.45 -3.68
N SER A 115 -11.43 -5.02 -4.58
CA SER A 115 -11.54 -5.25 -6.02
C SER A 115 -11.42 -6.74 -6.37
N PHE A 116 -10.52 -7.47 -5.73
CA PHE A 116 -10.40 -8.93 -5.89
C PHE A 116 -11.65 -9.66 -5.43
N GLU A 117 -12.26 -9.27 -4.32
CA GLU A 117 -13.51 -9.86 -3.85
C GLU A 117 -14.67 -9.59 -4.82
N SER A 118 -14.73 -8.39 -5.40
CA SER A 118 -15.73 -8.07 -6.42
C SER A 118 -15.56 -8.92 -7.68
N LEU A 119 -14.31 -9.09 -8.15
CA LEU A 119 -13.99 -9.92 -9.30
C LEU A 119 -14.27 -11.41 -9.03
N GLU A 120 -13.92 -11.91 -7.84
CA GLU A 120 -14.23 -13.28 -7.40
C GLU A 120 -15.74 -13.56 -7.46
N LYS A 121 -16.56 -12.63 -6.96
CA LYS A 121 -18.03 -12.71 -7.08
C LYS A 121 -18.48 -12.74 -8.55
N GLY A 122 -17.84 -11.97 -9.42
CA GLY A 122 -18.09 -11.99 -10.86
C GLY A 122 -17.84 -13.37 -11.49
N TYR A 123 -16.69 -13.98 -11.19
CA TYR A 123 -16.35 -15.32 -11.65
C TYR A 123 -17.30 -16.39 -11.10
N LEU A 124 -17.60 -16.37 -9.80
CA LEU A 124 -18.52 -17.32 -9.18
C LEU A 124 -19.93 -17.20 -9.74
N LYS A 125 -20.39 -15.99 -10.05
CA LYS A 125 -21.68 -15.77 -10.71
C LYS A 125 -21.72 -16.37 -12.10
N LEU A 126 -20.66 -16.19 -12.88
CA LEU A 126 -20.54 -16.79 -14.21
C LEU A 126 -20.54 -18.33 -14.14
N ASP A 127 -19.83 -18.92 -13.17
CA ASP A 127 -19.79 -20.37 -12.94
C ASP A 127 -21.15 -20.95 -12.50
N SER A 128 -21.86 -20.21 -11.64
CA SER A 128 -23.10 -20.67 -11.00
C SER A 128 -24.35 -20.43 -11.85
N THR A 129 -24.25 -19.79 -13.02
CA THR A 129 -25.42 -19.52 -13.86
C THR A 129 -25.63 -20.69 -14.82
N PRO A 130 -26.60 -21.59 -14.59
CA PRO A 130 -26.91 -22.64 -15.54
C PRO A 130 -27.41 -22.02 -16.85
N ASP A 131 -27.09 -22.66 -17.97
CA ASP A 131 -27.61 -22.32 -19.31
C ASP A 131 -27.19 -20.96 -19.90
N VAL A 132 -26.06 -20.37 -19.45
CA VAL A 132 -25.46 -19.23 -20.15
C VAL A 132 -25.00 -19.67 -21.55
N PRO A 133 -25.47 -19.03 -22.63
CA PRO A 133 -24.96 -19.30 -23.97
C PRO A 133 -23.45 -19.11 -24.01
N GLU A 134 -22.73 -20.04 -24.62
CA GLU A 134 -21.27 -20.05 -24.61
C GLU A 134 -20.65 -18.73 -25.10
N GLU A 135 -21.19 -18.14 -26.16
CA GLU A 135 -20.76 -16.83 -26.68
C GLU A 135 -20.90 -15.73 -25.63
N LEU A 136 -21.99 -15.75 -24.85
CA LEU A 136 -22.21 -14.79 -23.76
C LEU A 136 -21.24 -15.07 -22.59
N ALA A 137 -21.00 -16.33 -22.27
CA ALA A 137 -20.06 -16.73 -21.23
C ALA A 137 -18.63 -16.26 -21.57
N LEU A 138 -18.19 -16.50 -22.80
CA LEU A 138 -16.91 -16.03 -23.33
C LEU A 138 -16.81 -14.50 -23.25
N LYS A 139 -17.82 -13.77 -23.72
CA LYS A 139 -17.82 -12.30 -23.67
C LYS A 139 -17.74 -11.76 -22.24
N GLN A 140 -18.44 -12.39 -21.29
CA GLN A 140 -18.34 -12.03 -19.87
C GLN A 140 -16.96 -12.37 -19.32
N LEU A 141 -16.44 -13.57 -19.61
CA LEU A 141 -15.13 -14.02 -19.18
C LEU A 141 -14.01 -13.12 -19.70
N THR A 142 -14.07 -12.67 -20.96
CA THR A 142 -13.11 -11.72 -21.53
C THR A 142 -13.05 -10.43 -20.70
N ARG A 143 -14.19 -9.84 -20.37
CA ARG A 143 -14.25 -8.61 -19.56
C ARG A 143 -13.68 -8.80 -18.16
N LEU A 144 -14.00 -9.93 -17.53
CA LEU A 144 -13.46 -10.27 -16.21
C LEU A 144 -11.94 -10.52 -16.27
N THR A 145 -11.46 -11.16 -17.33
CA THR A 145 -10.03 -11.39 -17.58
C THR A 145 -9.29 -10.07 -17.79
N GLU A 146 -9.82 -9.15 -18.58
CA GLU A 146 -9.27 -7.81 -18.77
C GLU A 146 -9.18 -7.06 -17.44
N TYR A 147 -10.21 -7.17 -16.60
CA TYR A 147 -10.20 -6.57 -15.27
C TYR A 147 -9.15 -7.21 -14.35
N LEU A 148 -9.01 -8.54 -14.37
CA LEU A 148 -7.94 -9.27 -13.65
C LEU A 148 -6.54 -8.78 -14.07
N LEU A 149 -6.30 -8.62 -15.37
CA LEU A 149 -5.04 -8.10 -15.91
C LEU A 149 -4.80 -6.65 -15.46
N GLY A 150 -5.84 -5.83 -15.43
CA GLY A 150 -5.78 -4.47 -14.88
C GLY A 150 -5.37 -4.47 -13.41
N LEU A 151 -6.03 -5.29 -12.59
CA LEU A 151 -5.69 -5.41 -11.17
C LEU A 151 -4.28 -5.97 -10.94
N ASN A 152 -3.77 -6.83 -11.83
CA ASN A 152 -2.40 -7.33 -11.74
C ASN A 152 -1.35 -6.23 -11.98
N LYS A 153 -1.63 -5.32 -12.93
CA LYS A 153 -0.80 -4.14 -13.14
C LYS A 153 -0.87 -3.20 -11.93
N THR A 154 -2.05 -2.96 -11.39
CA THR A 154 -2.24 -2.13 -10.19
C THR A 154 -1.53 -2.72 -8.97
N LEU A 155 -1.61 -4.04 -8.77
CA LEU A 155 -0.86 -4.74 -7.73
C LEU A 155 0.65 -4.55 -7.91
N SER A 156 1.16 -4.73 -9.13
CA SER A 156 2.59 -4.53 -9.42
C SER A 156 3.04 -3.11 -9.09
N SER A 157 2.30 -2.09 -9.55
CA SER A 157 2.60 -0.69 -9.23
C SER A 157 2.48 -0.38 -7.73
N SER A 158 1.51 -0.97 -7.04
CA SER A 158 1.35 -0.80 -5.58
C SER A 158 2.52 -1.41 -4.81
N LYS A 159 3.06 -2.55 -5.25
CA LYS A 159 4.29 -3.16 -4.69
C LYS A 159 5.50 -2.26 -4.89
N GLU A 160 5.69 -1.72 -6.10
CA GLU A 160 6.78 -0.77 -6.39
C GLU A 160 6.68 0.51 -5.54
N CYS A 161 5.46 1.02 -5.36
CA CYS A 161 5.20 2.16 -4.48
C CYS A 161 5.56 1.83 -3.03
N PHE A 162 5.11 0.69 -2.51
CA PHE A 162 5.46 0.21 -1.18
C PHE A 162 6.98 0.17 -0.98
N PHE A 163 7.74 -0.43 -1.89
CA PHE A 163 9.19 -0.51 -1.75
C PHE A 163 9.86 0.87 -1.81
N SER A 164 9.31 1.80 -2.59
CA SER A 164 9.84 3.16 -2.68
C SER A 164 9.60 3.94 -1.39
N VAL A 165 8.39 3.87 -0.83
CA VAL A 165 8.06 4.48 0.47
C VAL A 165 8.84 3.82 1.60
N ALA A 166 8.96 2.50 1.62
CA ALA A 166 9.72 1.79 2.64
C ALA A 166 11.22 2.19 2.64
N ARG A 167 11.81 2.41 1.45
CA ARG A 167 13.17 2.94 1.33
C ARG A 167 13.26 4.37 1.87
N LEU A 168 12.30 5.23 1.53
CA LEU A 168 12.26 6.60 2.03
C LEU A 168 12.19 6.62 3.57
N VAL A 169 11.27 5.87 4.14
CA VAL A 169 11.09 5.69 5.59
C VAL A 169 12.39 5.25 6.26
N LYS A 170 13.07 4.25 5.69
CA LYS A 170 14.37 3.78 6.20
C LYS A 170 15.41 4.89 6.22
N THR A 171 15.52 5.67 5.14
CA THR A 171 16.45 6.79 5.05
C THR A 171 16.10 7.88 6.06
N THR A 172 14.83 8.27 6.17
CA THR A 172 14.36 9.29 7.12
C THR A 172 14.68 8.92 8.56
N ILE A 173 14.46 7.65 8.95
CA ILE A 173 14.82 7.17 10.29
C ILE A 173 16.34 7.22 10.50
N SER A 174 17.12 6.76 9.51
CA SER A 174 18.58 6.73 9.59
C SER A 174 19.18 8.13 9.73
N ASP A 175 18.70 9.08 8.94
CA ASP A 175 19.15 10.48 8.95
C ASP A 175 18.68 11.19 10.24
N GLY A 176 17.47 10.89 10.70
CA GLY A 176 16.93 11.41 11.97
C GLY A 176 17.72 10.94 13.19
N LEU A 177 18.18 9.68 13.19
CA LEU A 177 19.07 9.13 14.22
C LEU A 177 20.46 9.76 14.15
N ALA A 178 21.05 9.87 12.96
CA ALA A 178 22.38 10.45 12.76
C ALA A 178 22.45 11.94 13.15
N SER A 179 21.34 12.66 12.97
CA SER A 179 21.21 14.08 13.35
C SER A 179 20.79 14.32 14.80
N GLY A 180 20.46 13.26 15.55
CA GLY A 180 19.93 13.35 16.92
C GLY A 180 18.52 13.95 17.01
N SER A 181 17.82 14.10 15.89
CA SER A 181 16.43 14.58 15.81
C SER A 181 15.44 13.52 16.28
N ILE A 182 15.79 12.24 16.11
CA ILE A 182 15.06 11.09 16.65
C ILE A 182 15.86 10.57 17.86
N VAL A 183 15.30 10.74 19.06
CA VAL A 183 15.89 10.21 20.29
C VAL A 183 15.57 8.72 20.39
N ASP A 184 16.61 7.89 20.48
CA ASP A 184 16.45 6.48 20.82
C ASP A 184 15.92 6.37 22.26
N LYS A 185 14.61 6.10 22.40
CA LYS A 185 13.95 5.92 23.70
C LYS A 185 14.32 4.60 24.41
N SER A 186 15.36 3.90 23.96
CA SER A 186 15.85 2.67 24.61
C SER A 186 16.71 2.93 25.86
N GLU A 187 17.07 4.19 26.17
CA GLU A 187 17.83 4.53 27.36
C GLU A 187 17.02 5.32 28.41
N GLU A 188 16.67 4.63 29.50
CA GLU A 188 16.48 5.24 30.83
C GLU A 188 16.90 4.21 31.91
N PRO A 189 17.46 4.62 33.07
CA PRO A 189 18.61 5.48 33.27
C PRO A 189 19.70 4.75 34.07
N SER A 190 20.94 4.71 33.58
CA SER A 190 22.10 4.31 34.38
C SER A 190 22.91 5.54 34.74
N SER A 191 22.55 6.15 35.86
CA SER A 191 23.42 6.82 36.84
C SER A 191 24.83 7.21 36.34
N VAL A 192 24.97 8.43 35.79
CA VAL A 192 26.28 9.09 35.71
C VAL A 192 26.15 10.55 36.17
N LYS A 193 26.96 10.87 37.19
CA LYS A 193 27.06 12.18 37.85
C LYS A 193 27.38 13.31 36.86
N PRO A 194 26.95 14.56 37.16
CA PRO A 194 27.15 15.69 36.27
C PRO A 194 28.63 16.09 36.22
N ILE A 195 29.25 15.98 35.03
CA ILE A 195 30.53 16.63 34.75
C ILE A 195 30.22 18.04 34.24
N LYS A 196 30.53 19.03 35.07
CA LYS A 196 30.69 20.44 34.66
C LYS A 196 31.63 20.51 33.47
N LYS A 197 31.21 21.16 32.38
CA LYS A 197 32.15 21.82 31.46
C LYS A 197 31.66 23.22 31.14
N GLU A 198 32.63 24.12 31.22
CA GLU A 198 32.56 25.57 31.14
C GLU A 198 32.04 26.07 29.79
N ALA A 199 31.37 27.21 29.85
CA ALA A 199 30.89 27.97 28.71
C ALA A 199 32.03 28.72 28.02
N GLN A 200 32.06 28.71 26.68
CA GLN A 200 32.46 29.86 25.86
C GLN A 200 31.96 29.69 24.41
N PRO A 201 31.89 30.77 23.60
CA PRO A 201 30.66 31.22 22.98
C PRO A 201 30.61 30.93 21.47
N THR A 202 29.45 30.54 20.96
CA THR A 202 29.17 30.59 19.53
C THR A 202 27.87 31.35 19.25
N LEU A 203 28.01 32.18 18.22
CA LEU A 203 27.19 33.31 17.83
C LEU A 203 26.16 32.84 16.80
N TYR A 204 24.88 32.68 17.16
CA TYR A 204 23.76 32.52 16.21
C TYR A 204 22.44 33.11 16.79
N PRO A 205 21.51 33.59 15.93
CA PRO A 205 20.46 34.56 16.29
C PRO A 205 19.24 33.92 16.99
N PRO A 206 18.37 34.71 17.64
CA PRO A 206 17.44 34.21 18.65
C PRO A 206 16.18 33.54 18.05
N VAL A 207 15.84 32.39 18.61
CA VAL A 207 14.69 31.47 18.35
C VAL A 207 13.29 32.10 18.61
N ASN A 208 13.20 33.43 18.76
CA ASN A 208 11.99 34.09 19.25
C ASN A 208 10.97 34.53 18.18
N GLU A 209 11.31 34.47 16.88
CA GLU A 209 10.35 34.79 15.81
C GLU A 209 9.60 33.57 15.28
N THR A 210 10.27 32.41 15.15
CA THR A 210 9.66 31.17 14.64
C THR A 210 8.54 30.67 15.55
N ILE A 211 8.67 30.84 16.87
CA ILE A 211 7.63 30.47 17.85
C ILE A 211 6.41 31.39 17.73
N LYS A 212 6.61 32.70 17.49
CA LYS A 212 5.49 33.65 17.31
C LYS A 212 4.74 33.40 16.01
N GLU A 213 5.45 33.01 14.95
CA GLU A 213 4.84 32.70 13.66
C GLU A 213 4.05 31.39 13.68
N THR A 214 4.55 30.36 14.40
CA THR A 214 3.80 29.10 14.59
C THR A 214 2.59 29.27 15.48
N LEU A 215 2.66 30.10 16.53
CA LEU A 215 1.52 30.39 17.39
C LEU A 215 0.40 31.12 16.64
N ASN A 216 0.75 32.10 15.80
CA ASN A 216 -0.23 32.82 14.97
C ASN A 216 -0.92 31.91 13.93
N LYS A 217 -0.20 30.94 13.35
CA LYS A 217 -0.79 29.97 12.41
C LYS A 217 -1.78 29.03 13.10
N ALA A 218 -1.50 28.61 14.34
CA ALA A 218 -2.40 27.76 15.11
C ALA A 218 -3.72 28.48 15.48
N ASP A 219 -3.66 29.77 15.82
CA ASP A 219 -4.87 30.56 16.13
C ASP A 219 -5.75 30.81 14.89
N VAL A 220 -5.13 30.99 13.72
CA VAL A 220 -5.86 31.11 12.44
C VAL A 220 -6.57 29.79 12.10
N LEU A 221 -5.89 28.65 12.19
CA LEU A 221 -6.48 27.34 11.93
C LEU A 221 -7.62 27.01 12.90
N LYS A 222 -7.48 27.39 14.18
CA LYS A 222 -8.53 27.19 15.18
C LYS A 222 -9.80 27.98 14.83
N LYS A 223 -9.64 29.21 14.32
CA LYS A 223 -10.76 30.04 13.87
C LYS A 223 -11.47 29.43 12.66
N GLU A 224 -10.73 28.94 11.66
CA GLU A 224 -11.32 28.28 10.48
C GLU A 224 -12.11 27.02 10.85
N ILE A 225 -11.61 26.23 11.81
CA ILE A 225 -12.31 25.04 12.31
C ILE A 225 -13.65 25.42 12.98
N ASP A 226 -13.67 26.49 13.76
CA ASP A 226 -14.89 26.95 14.42
C ASP A 226 -15.92 27.52 13.42
N GLU A 227 -15.47 28.22 12.38
CA GLU A 227 -16.31 28.69 11.28
C GLU A 227 -16.91 27.52 10.48
N LEU A 228 -16.13 26.48 10.20
CA LEU A 228 -16.59 25.26 9.52
C LEU A 228 -17.63 24.50 10.36
N LYS A 229 -17.42 24.39 11.68
CA LYS A 229 -18.41 23.79 12.58
C LYS A 229 -19.72 24.57 12.59
N GLN A 230 -19.65 25.90 12.60
CA GLN A 230 -20.85 26.74 12.55
C GLN A 230 -21.58 26.60 11.21
N SER A 231 -20.85 26.56 10.09
CA SER A 231 -21.42 26.35 8.75
C SER A 231 -22.12 24.99 8.64
N LYS A 232 -21.50 23.92 9.15
CA LYS A 232 -22.09 22.58 9.20
C LYS A 232 -23.42 22.56 9.97
N ASN A 233 -23.47 23.22 11.12
CA ASN A 233 -24.70 23.27 11.93
C ASN A 233 -25.83 24.02 11.20
N ARG A 234 -25.53 25.12 10.50
CA ARG A 234 -26.52 25.83 9.68
C ARG A 234 -27.07 24.97 8.55
N LEU A 235 -26.22 24.20 7.87
CA LEU A 235 -26.66 23.28 6.81
C LEU A 235 -27.56 22.17 7.35
N LEU A 236 -27.27 21.65 8.55
CA LEU A 236 -28.12 20.66 9.21
C LEU A 236 -29.49 21.24 9.58
N GLU A 237 -29.55 22.47 10.08
CA GLU A 237 -30.81 23.17 10.35
C GLU A 237 -31.63 23.40 9.06
N MET A 238 -30.98 23.79 7.97
CA MET A 238 -31.65 23.96 6.67
C MET A 238 -32.19 22.64 6.11
N LEU A 239 -31.45 21.54 6.26
CA LEU A 239 -31.91 20.20 5.86
C LEU A 239 -33.10 19.72 6.72
N ALA A 240 -33.08 20.00 8.02
CA ALA A 240 -34.18 19.68 8.92
C ALA A 240 -35.43 20.49 8.57
N ALA A 241 -35.30 21.80 8.31
CA ALA A 241 -36.41 22.66 7.90
C ALA A 241 -37.02 22.23 6.56
N LYS A 242 -36.17 21.87 5.58
CA LYS A 242 -36.62 21.40 4.26
C LYS A 242 -37.28 20.02 4.29
N SER A 243 -36.94 19.20 5.27
CA SER A 243 -37.61 17.90 5.50
C SER A 243 -38.99 18.08 6.13
N ALA A 244 -39.18 19.13 6.93
CA ALA A 244 -40.47 19.49 7.52
C ALA A 244 -41.44 20.11 6.48
N GLU A 245 -40.95 20.94 5.57
CA GLU A 245 -41.76 21.55 4.50
C GLU A 245 -42.27 20.55 3.43
N ASN A 246 -41.66 19.38 3.31
CA ASN A 246 -42.06 18.33 2.36
C ASN A 246 -42.97 17.24 3.00
N SER A 247 -43.43 17.45 4.24
CA SER A 247 -44.30 16.50 4.96
C SER A 247 -45.76 16.98 5.14
N ASP A 248 -46.13 18.10 4.51
CA ASP A 248 -47.52 18.56 4.31
C ASP A 248 -47.93 18.39 2.84
#